data_AF-A0A545AVG0-F1
#
_entry.id   AF-A0A545AVG0-F1
#
_cell.length_a   1.000
_cell.length_b   1.000
_cell.length_c   1.000
_cell.angle_alpha   90.00
_cell.angle_beta   90.00
_cell.angle_gamma   90.00
#
_symmetry.space_group_name_H-M   'P 1'
#
loop_
_entity.id
_entity.type
_entity.pdbx_description
1 polymer ?
#
loop_
_entity_poly.entity_id
_entity_poly.type
_entity_poly.pdbx_seq_one_letter_code
_entity_poly.pdbx_strand_id
1 'polypeptide(L)'
;MSSSARPRWPLGVFRATSTVAAVMLFDQAVFAGQFLSGTYGSLHTHRENATYAGVAVLVSAVAAGLLWRPGGGPWWPLLACLGLFGLIAAQIALGFARAIALHVPLGVGIIVLSVLPALWAWTRR
;
A
#
# COMPACT_ATOMS: atom_id res chain seq x y z
N MET A 1 -0.55 -35.52 -21.14
CA MET A 1 -0.50 -34.77 -19.86
C MET A 1 -0.81 -33.31 -20.18
N SER A 2 -2.04 -32.87 -19.94
CA SER A 2 -2.42 -31.46 -20.15
C SER A 2 -1.74 -30.60 -19.08
N SER A 3 -0.81 -29.74 -19.50
CA SER A 3 -0.32 -28.64 -18.67
C SER A 3 -1.53 -27.76 -18.34
N SER A 4 -2.02 -27.81 -17.10
CA SER A 4 -2.99 -26.83 -16.62
C SER A 4 -2.26 -25.49 -16.56
N ALA A 5 -2.60 -24.59 -17.49
CA ALA A 5 -2.10 -23.22 -17.45
C ALA A 5 -2.45 -22.63 -16.08
N ARG A 6 -1.44 -22.09 -15.36
CA ARG A 6 -1.68 -21.49 -14.05
C ARG A 6 -2.67 -20.32 -14.18
N PRO A 7 -3.66 -20.20 -13.28
CA PRO A 7 -4.66 -19.14 -13.37
C PRO A 7 -4.01 -17.75 -13.28
N ARG A 8 -4.35 -16.85 -14.22
CA ARG A 8 -3.82 -15.47 -14.26
C ARG A 8 -4.60 -14.48 -13.39
N TRP A 9 -5.80 -14.87 -12.93
CA TRP A 9 -6.66 -14.00 -12.13
C TRP A 9 -6.03 -13.51 -10.81
N PRO A 10 -5.22 -14.31 -10.05
CA PRO A 10 -4.65 -13.84 -8.79
C PRO A 10 -3.67 -12.68 -9.01
N LEU A 11 -2.92 -12.73 -10.11
CA LEU A 11 -2.02 -11.65 -10.50
C LEU A 11 -2.80 -10.39 -10.90
N GLY A 12 -3.91 -10.56 -11.64
CA GLY A 12 -4.80 -9.46 -11.99
C GLY A 12 -5.40 -8.76 -10.76
N VAL A 13 -5.89 -9.54 -9.79
CA VAL A 13 -6.40 -9.00 -8.51
C VAL A 13 -5.30 -8.27 -7.75
N PHE A 14 -4.12 -8.88 -7.61
CA PHE A 14 -3.00 -8.24 -6.92
C PHE A 14 -2.54 -6.94 -7.58
N ARG A 15 -2.51 -6.88 -8.92
CA ARG A 15 -2.22 -5.64 -9.67
C ARG A 15 -3.21 -4.53 -9.33
N ALA A 16 -4.51 -4.84 -9.37
CA ALA A 16 -5.55 -3.87 -9.10
C ALA A 16 -5.44 -3.34 -7.66
N THR A 17 -5.40 -4.24 -6.67
CA THR A 17 -5.39 -3.86 -5.25
C THR A 17 -4.13 -3.10 -4.87
N SER A 18 -2.95 -3.55 -5.33
CA SER A 18 -1.68 -2.88 -5.03
C SER A 18 -1.57 -1.50 -5.69
N THR A 19 -2.13 -1.33 -6.89
CA THR A 19 -2.20 -0.02 -7.55
C THR A 19 -3.10 0.94 -6.77
N VAL A 20 -4.29 0.48 -6.34
CA VAL A 20 -5.19 1.28 -5.48
C VAL A 20 -4.48 1.67 -4.18
N ALA A 21 -3.82 0.72 -3.50
CA ALA A 21 -3.08 1.02 -2.28
C ALA A 21 -1.97 2.06 -2.50
N ALA A 22 -1.20 1.95 -3.58
CA ALA A 22 -0.16 2.91 -3.91
C ALA A 22 -0.71 4.32 -4.19
N VAL A 23 -1.85 4.42 -4.89
CA VAL A 23 -2.54 5.70 -5.13
C VAL A 23 -3.00 6.32 -3.81
N MET A 24 -3.66 5.55 -2.94
CA MET A 24 -4.13 6.07 -1.65
C MET A 24 -2.98 6.51 -0.74
N LEU A 25 -1.84 5.81 -0.79
CA LEU A 25 -0.63 6.21 -0.06
C LEU A 25 0.00 7.46 -0.66
N PHE A 26 -0.02 7.64 -1.97
CA PHE A 26 0.39 8.89 -2.62
C PHE A 26 -0.52 10.06 -2.19
N ASP A 27 -1.84 9.84 -2.14
CA ASP A 27 -2.82 10.84 -1.71
C ASP A 27 -2.58 11.35 -0.28
N GLN A 28 -1.93 10.55 0.59
CA GLN A 28 -1.49 11.03 1.91
C GLN A 28 -0.60 12.28 1.82
N ALA A 29 0.32 12.30 0.86
CA ALA A 29 1.20 13.46 0.63
C ALA A 29 0.42 14.65 0.06
N VAL A 30 -0.57 14.40 -0.80
CA VAL A 30 -1.46 15.44 -1.33
C VAL A 30 -2.23 16.11 -0.20
N PHE A 31 -2.90 15.34 0.65
CA PHE A 31 -3.69 15.88 1.77
C PHE A 31 -2.83 16.57 2.83
N ALA A 32 -1.64 16.03 3.10
CA ALA A 32 -0.66 16.69 3.98
C ALA A 32 -0.19 18.03 3.38
N GLY A 33 0.13 18.06 2.09
CA GLY A 33 0.53 19.28 1.39
C GLY A 33 -0.58 20.35 1.38
N GLN A 34 -1.82 19.95 1.16
CA GLN A 34 -2.98 20.85 1.25
C GLN A 34 -3.15 21.43 2.65
N PHE A 35 -3.03 20.61 3.70
CA PHE A 35 -3.07 21.05 5.08
C PHE A 35 -1.97 22.09 5.38
N LEU A 36 -0.73 21.81 4.97
CA LEU A 36 0.41 22.72 5.12
C LEU A 36 0.24 24.01 4.31
N SER A 37 -0.56 23.98 3.24
CA SER A 37 -0.86 25.13 2.38
C SER A 37 -2.09 25.93 2.85
N GLY A 38 -2.62 25.65 4.04
CA GLY A 38 -3.73 26.41 4.65
C GLY A 38 -5.13 25.82 4.43
N THR A 39 -5.26 24.68 3.74
CA THR A 39 -6.52 23.95 3.65
C THR A 39 -6.67 23.05 4.89
N TYR A 40 -6.98 23.64 6.05
CA TYR A 40 -6.92 22.94 7.33
C TYR A 40 -7.83 21.70 7.42
N GLY A 41 -8.96 21.70 6.70
CA GLY A 41 -9.87 20.55 6.59
C GLY A 41 -9.21 19.30 6.01
N SER A 42 -8.18 19.45 5.16
CA SER A 42 -7.44 18.31 4.59
C SER A 42 -6.70 17.48 5.64
N LEU A 43 -6.50 17.99 6.87
CA LEU A 43 -5.98 17.17 7.97
C LEU A 43 -6.96 16.05 8.35
N HIS A 44 -8.27 16.32 8.31
CA HIS A 44 -9.28 15.30 8.56
C HIS A 44 -9.27 14.25 7.46
N THR A 45 -9.27 14.69 6.19
CA THR A 45 -9.15 13.81 5.03
C THR A 45 -7.88 12.96 5.05
N HIS A 46 -6.73 13.55 5.41
CA HIS A 46 -5.46 12.84 5.59
C HIS A 46 -5.59 11.71 6.61
N ARG A 47 -6.24 11.97 7.75
CA ARG A 47 -6.48 10.96 8.81
C ARG A 47 -7.40 9.84 8.34
N GLU A 48 -8.53 10.16 7.73
CA GLU A 48 -9.48 9.16 7.23
C GLU A 48 -8.85 8.30 6.12
N ASN A 49 -8.17 8.95 5.18
CA ASN A 49 -7.45 8.25 4.12
C ASN A 49 -6.35 7.33 4.68
N ALA A 50 -5.76 7.62 5.86
CA ALA A 50 -4.74 6.74 6.44
C ALA A 50 -5.34 5.39 6.84
N THR A 51 -6.57 5.40 7.38
CA THR A 51 -7.34 4.19 7.68
C THR A 51 -7.67 3.43 6.39
N TYR A 52 -8.21 4.11 5.37
CA TYR A 52 -8.57 3.44 4.12
C TYR A 52 -7.35 2.90 3.36
N ALA A 53 -6.22 3.63 3.35
CA ALA A 53 -4.97 3.16 2.77
C ALA A 53 -4.45 1.91 3.50
N GLY A 54 -4.53 1.87 4.83
CA GLY A 54 -4.21 0.68 5.62
C GLY A 54 -5.09 -0.53 5.23
N VAL A 55 -6.40 -0.32 5.06
CA VAL A 55 -7.32 -1.36 4.56
C VAL A 55 -6.94 -1.81 3.14
N ALA A 56 -6.65 -0.89 2.23
CA ALA A 56 -6.24 -1.21 0.86
C ALA A 56 -4.94 -2.05 0.81
N VAL A 57 -3.99 -1.76 1.71
CA VAL A 57 -2.77 -2.58 1.88
C VAL A 57 -3.09 -3.97 2.42
N LEU A 58 -4.00 -4.11 3.39
CA LEU A 58 -4.45 -5.43 3.87
C LEU A 58 -5.17 -6.23 2.78
N VAL A 59 -6.04 -5.59 2.01
CA VAL A 59 -6.68 -6.22 0.84
C VAL A 59 -5.62 -6.69 -0.17
N SER A 60 -4.58 -5.89 -0.39
CA SER A 60 -3.43 -6.27 -1.22
C SER A 60 -2.64 -7.45 -0.62
N ALA A 61 -2.52 -7.53 0.71
CA ALA A 61 -1.92 -8.67 1.38
C ALA A 61 -2.73 -9.97 1.15
N VAL A 62 -4.07 -9.89 1.24
CA VAL A 62 -4.95 -11.03 0.92
C VAL A 62 -4.77 -11.45 -0.54
N ALA A 63 -4.78 -10.49 -1.47
CA ALA A 63 -4.53 -10.76 -2.89
C ALA A 63 -3.14 -11.38 -3.14
N ALA A 64 -2.11 -10.93 -2.44
CA ALA A 64 -0.77 -11.52 -2.48
C ALA A 64 -0.75 -12.95 -1.93
N GLY A 65 -1.53 -13.23 -0.88
CA GLY A 65 -1.71 -14.59 -0.33
C GLY A 65 -2.36 -15.54 -1.35
N LEU A 66 -3.37 -15.05 -2.09
CA LEU A 66 -3.99 -15.78 -3.20
C LEU A 66 -3.00 -15.97 -4.37
N LEU A 67 -2.18 -14.97 -4.66
CA LEU A 67 -1.13 -15.11 -5.67
C LEU A 67 -0.09 -16.16 -5.27
N TRP A 68 0.29 -16.22 -3.99
CA TRP A 68 1.29 -17.16 -3.49
C TRP A 68 0.77 -18.60 -3.43
N ARG A 69 -0.31 -18.88 -2.67
CA ARG A 69 -0.74 -20.26 -2.40
C ARG A 69 -1.49 -20.88 -3.58
N PRO A 70 -2.70 -20.43 -3.96
CA PRO A 70 -3.40 -21.01 -5.11
C PRO A 70 -2.80 -20.60 -6.46
N GLY A 71 -2.14 -19.43 -6.57
CA GLY A 71 -1.53 -18.96 -7.82
C GLY A 71 -0.10 -19.48 -8.09
N GLY A 72 0.59 -20.03 -7.08
CA GLY A 72 1.98 -20.49 -7.22
C GLY A 72 2.99 -19.36 -7.50
N GLY A 73 2.65 -18.12 -7.13
CA GLY A 73 3.53 -16.95 -7.17
C GLY A 73 4.51 -16.90 -5.99
N PRO A 74 5.42 -15.92 -5.94
CA PRO A 74 6.33 -15.77 -4.82
C PRO A 74 5.59 -15.31 -3.56
N TRP A 75 6.16 -15.63 -2.39
CA TRP A 75 5.61 -15.27 -1.08
C TRP A 75 5.94 -13.83 -0.67
N TRP A 76 7.01 -13.24 -1.21
CA TRP A 76 7.49 -11.93 -0.77
C TRP A 76 6.48 -10.76 -0.92
N PRO A 77 5.55 -10.72 -1.92
CA PRO A 77 4.59 -9.63 -2.01
C PRO A 77 3.63 -9.59 -0.82
N LEU A 78 3.33 -10.76 -0.22
CA LEU A 78 2.56 -10.84 1.01
C LEU A 78 3.34 -10.19 2.17
N LEU A 79 4.61 -10.55 2.33
CA LEU A 79 5.45 -9.95 3.37
C LEU A 79 5.60 -8.43 3.16
N ALA A 80 5.77 -7.97 1.91
CA ALA A 80 5.85 -6.54 1.60
C ALA A 80 4.57 -5.80 2.01
N CYS A 81 3.39 -6.34 1.73
CA CYS A 81 2.12 -5.73 2.15
C CYS A 81 1.97 -5.72 3.67
N LEU A 82 2.33 -6.79 4.37
CA LEU A 82 2.29 -6.84 5.84
C LEU A 82 3.30 -5.86 6.48
N GLY A 83 4.50 -5.73 5.90
CA GLY A 83 5.48 -4.75 6.30
C GLY A 83 4.98 -3.32 6.11
N LEU A 84 4.39 -3.01 4.96
CA LEU A 84 3.74 -1.72 4.70
C LEU A 84 2.64 -1.43 5.70
N PHE A 85 1.80 -2.42 6.05
CA PHE A 85 0.76 -2.25 7.06
C PHE A 85 1.35 -1.89 8.44
N GLY A 86 2.42 -2.57 8.86
CA GLY A 86 3.16 -2.23 10.08
C GLY A 86 3.76 -0.82 10.05
N LEU A 87 4.35 -0.41 8.92
CA LEU A 87 4.90 0.94 8.74
C LEU A 87 3.79 2.01 8.78
N ILE A 88 2.62 1.74 8.20
CA ILE A 88 1.45 2.64 8.26
C ILE A 88 0.98 2.79 9.71
N ALA A 89 0.92 1.70 10.49
CA ALA A 89 0.56 1.77 11.90
C ALA A 89 1.57 2.61 12.71
N ALA A 90 2.87 2.38 12.51
CA ALA A 90 3.92 3.20 13.10
C ALA A 90 3.78 4.67 12.67
N GLN A 91 3.42 4.90 11.42
CA GLN A 91 3.25 6.25 10.89
C GLN A 91 2.07 7.00 11.52
N ILE A 92 0.95 6.32 11.68
CA ILE A 92 -0.22 6.87 12.37
C ILE A 92 0.16 7.27 13.80
N ALA A 93 0.91 6.40 14.51
CA ALA A 93 1.39 6.69 15.85
C ALA A 93 2.30 7.93 15.89
N LEU A 94 3.27 8.06 14.97
CA LEU A 94 4.13 9.25 14.86
C LEU A 94 3.33 10.52 14.56
N GLY A 95 2.29 10.43 13.74
CA GLY A 95 1.38 11.53 13.43
C GLY A 95 0.63 12.02 14.68
N PHE A 96 0.09 11.11 15.49
CA PHE A 96 -0.56 11.45 16.76
C PHE A 96 0.42 11.98 17.80
N ALA A 97 1.64 11.46 17.85
CA ALA A 97 2.72 11.93 18.69
C ALA A 97 3.30 13.29 18.25
N ARG A 98 2.85 13.83 17.10
CA ARG A 98 3.36 15.07 16.48
C ARG A 98 4.87 15.04 16.20
N ALA A 99 5.43 13.85 16.00
CA ALA A 99 6.84 13.65 15.67
C ALA A 99 7.10 13.89 14.18
N ILE A 100 6.80 15.11 13.70
CA ILE A 100 6.74 15.43 12.26
C ILE A 100 8.07 15.16 11.52
N ALA A 101 9.20 15.39 12.20
CA ALA A 101 10.53 15.12 11.67
C ALA A 101 10.77 13.64 11.32
N LEU A 102 10.08 12.71 12.00
CA LEU A 102 10.11 11.28 11.68
C LEU A 102 8.93 10.87 10.78
N HIS A 103 7.77 11.50 11.01
CA HIS A 103 6.55 11.26 10.23
C HIS A 103 6.79 11.52 8.75
N VAL A 104 7.30 12.69 8.36
CA VAL A 104 7.42 13.02 6.92
C VAL A 104 8.36 12.07 6.18
N PRO A 105 9.61 11.82 6.64
CA PRO A 105 10.50 10.88 5.94
C PRO A 105 9.96 9.46 5.87
N LEU A 106 9.36 8.95 6.95
CA LEU A 106 8.74 7.62 6.94
C LEU A 106 7.58 7.55 5.95
N GLY A 107 6.77 8.60 5.85
CA GLY A 107 5.63 8.68 4.93
C GLY A 107 6.08 8.60 3.47
N VAL A 108 7.12 9.37 3.12
CA VAL A 108 7.75 9.30 1.79
C VAL A 108 8.31 7.89 1.51
N GLY A 109 8.98 7.28 2.50
CA GLY A 109 9.48 5.92 2.40
C GLY A 109 8.39 4.88 2.14
N ILE A 110 7.26 4.98 2.85
CA ILE A 110 6.09 4.10 2.65
C ILE A 110 5.55 4.24 1.22
N ILE A 111 5.44 5.46 0.68
CA ILE A 111 4.99 5.69 -0.70
C ILE A 111 5.90 4.96 -1.68
N VAL A 112 7.22 5.16 -1.58
CA VAL A 112 8.19 4.49 -2.46
C VAL A 112 8.10 2.97 -2.35
N LEU A 113 8.08 2.44 -1.12
CA LEU A 113 7.99 1.01 -0.87
C LEU A 113 6.68 0.39 -1.39
N SER A 114 5.58 1.14 -1.39
CA SER A 114 4.28 0.67 -1.90
C SER A 114 4.25 0.48 -3.42
N VAL A 115 5.06 1.23 -4.15
CA VAL A 115 5.13 1.18 -5.61
C VAL A 115 5.89 -0.06 -6.09
N LEU A 116 6.89 -0.52 -5.33
CA LEU A 116 7.72 -1.69 -5.69
C LEU A 116 6.92 -2.98 -5.97
N PRO A 117 6.01 -3.46 -5.09
CA PRO A 117 5.20 -4.64 -5.37
C PRO A 117 4.24 -4.44 -6.55
N ALA A 118 3.69 -3.24 -6.74
CA ALA A 118 2.84 -2.93 -7.89
C ALA A 118 3.64 -2.98 -9.20
N LEU A 119 4.80 -2.31 -9.27
CA LEU A 119 5.70 -2.34 -10.42
C LEU A 119 6.14 -3.77 -10.77
N TRP A 120 6.51 -4.55 -9.77
CA TRP A 120 6.84 -5.96 -9.98
C TRP A 120 5.66 -6.73 -10.58
N ALA A 121 4.45 -6.53 -10.06
CA ALA A 121 3.26 -7.23 -10.56
C ALA A 121 2.98 -6.87 -12.03
N TRP A 122 3.18 -5.62 -12.42
CA TRP A 122 2.96 -5.12 -13.78
C TRP A 122 4.08 -5.51 -14.77
N THR A 123 5.32 -5.66 -14.31
CA THR A 123 6.45 -6.09 -15.15
C THR A 123 6.48 -7.60 -15.40
N ARG A 124 5.80 -8.39 -14.58
CA ARG A 124 5.65 -9.84 -14.77
C ARG A 124 4.70 -10.13 -15.95
N ARG A 125 5.20 -10.69 -17.06
CA ARG A 125 4.38 -11.04 -18.24
C ARG A 125 3.55 -12.30 -18.03
#